data_AF-A0A7I8BQB5-F1
#
_entry.id   AF-A0A7I8BQB5-F1
#
_cell.length_a   1.000
_cell.length_b   1.000
_cell.length_c   1.000
_cell.angle_alpha   90.00
_cell.angle_beta   90.00
_cell.angle_gamma   90.00
#
_symmetry.space_group_name_H-M   'P 1'
#
loop_
_entity.id
_entity.type
_entity.pdbx_description
1 polymer ?
#
loop_
_entity_poly.entity_id
_entity_poly.type
_entity_poly.pdbx_seq_one_letter_code
_entity_poly.pdbx_strand_id
1 'polypeptide(L)'
;MPAPAIRDKLRTRALAKARKSRGPNAHAMAPDAPNGAPAARYEQVKQYIRNTIESGERRAGDRIPSELDLVESLGVSRMTVNRALRELTNEGLLTRVSGVGTFVAESKPQSTLLMIAHIGDEIRSRGHEYSYQTVLVQREVAPVHVSNALGLPLGASVFHVICVHRENGLPVQLEDRYVNPAIAPDFIEQDFAAVRPSEYLFSVVPAHDVEHVVDAGLPSRAEAELLQIAPEEPCLTLMRRTWTSGVAVTFARFVHPGSRYRLGCRFATDTSQRQG
;
A
#
# COMPACT_ATOMS: atom_id res chain seq x y z
N MET A 1 -23.95 -14.14 79.72
CA MET A 1 -23.37 -15.50 79.71
C MET A 1 -22.94 -15.82 78.29
N PRO A 2 -21.86 -16.58 78.04
CA PRO A 2 -20.63 -16.72 78.82
C PRO A 2 -19.36 -16.36 77.99
N ALA A 3 -18.18 -16.41 78.63
CA ALA A 3 -16.84 -16.46 77.98
C ALA A 3 -16.45 -17.96 77.71
N PRO A 4 -15.18 -18.44 77.55
CA PRO A 4 -13.82 -17.84 77.56
C PRO A 4 -13.27 -17.69 76.11
N ALA A 5 -11.97 -17.60 75.75
CA ALA A 5 -10.64 -17.74 76.39
C ALA A 5 -9.64 -16.77 75.70
N ILE A 6 -8.48 -16.30 76.22
CA ILE A 6 -7.46 -16.80 77.18
C ILE A 6 -6.53 -17.86 76.55
N ARG A 7 -5.33 -17.52 76.03
CA ARG A 7 -3.97 -17.51 76.68
C ARG A 7 -2.93 -17.50 75.53
N ASP A 8 -1.62 -17.25 75.66
CA ASP A 8 -0.71 -16.69 76.69
C ASP A 8 0.51 -16.15 75.86
N LYS A 9 1.01 -14.92 76.05
CA LYS A 9 2.10 -14.48 76.96
C LYS A 9 3.57 -14.70 76.52
N LEU A 10 4.38 -13.65 76.79
CA LEU A 10 5.83 -13.68 77.16
C LEU A 10 6.79 -14.15 76.02
N ARG A 11 8.12 -13.92 75.96
CA ARG A 11 9.19 -13.16 76.69
C ARG A 11 10.46 -13.16 75.76
N THR A 12 11.47 -12.28 75.77
CA THR A 12 11.81 -11.04 76.53
C THR A 12 12.79 -10.14 75.70
N ARG A 13 13.20 -9.00 76.29
CA ARG A 13 14.48 -8.24 76.15
C ARG A 13 15.74 -9.12 75.81
N ALA A 14 16.88 -8.59 75.33
CA ALA A 14 17.55 -7.35 75.77
C ALA A 14 18.79 -6.89 74.93
N LEU A 15 19.22 -5.64 75.16
CA LEU A 15 20.60 -5.08 75.08
C LEU A 15 21.35 -5.11 73.71
N ALA A 16 21.67 -4.02 73.01
CA ALA A 16 22.44 -2.79 73.34
C ALA A 16 23.96 -2.86 73.12
N LYS A 17 24.47 -2.13 72.09
CA LYS A 17 25.64 -1.20 72.21
C LYS A 17 25.83 -0.35 70.94
N ALA A 18 26.33 0.87 71.10
CA ALA A 18 26.73 1.77 70.02
C ALA A 18 28.24 2.04 70.03
N ARG A 19 28.85 2.39 68.87
CA ARG A 19 29.91 3.42 68.72
C ARG A 19 30.46 3.58 67.29
N LYS A 20 30.41 4.83 66.79
CA LYS A 20 31.36 5.55 65.87
C LYS A 20 31.61 4.94 64.46
N SER A 21 31.81 5.72 63.37
CA SER A 21 32.26 7.12 63.25
C SER A 21 31.88 7.81 61.91
N ARG A 22 31.75 9.16 61.97
CA ARG A 22 32.08 10.21 60.96
C ARG A 22 31.82 9.97 59.45
N GLY A 23 31.02 10.86 58.82
CA GLY A 23 30.95 11.07 57.36
C GLY A 23 32.06 12.01 56.84
N PRO A 24 31.88 12.79 55.74
CA PRO A 24 30.68 13.02 54.92
C PRO A 24 30.89 12.76 53.39
N ASN A 25 29.84 12.79 52.57
CA ASN A 25 29.58 13.88 51.62
C ASN A 25 28.26 13.64 50.86
N ALA A 26 27.50 14.70 50.56
CA ALA A 26 26.26 14.61 49.80
C ALA A 26 26.46 15.20 48.41
N HIS A 27 26.49 14.36 47.37
CA HIS A 27 26.14 14.74 46.00
C HIS A 27 25.11 13.72 45.49
N ALA A 28 24.00 14.25 44.98
CA ALA A 28 22.81 13.46 44.69
C ALA A 28 23.00 12.61 43.43
N MET A 29 22.47 11.38 43.48
CA MET A 29 22.30 10.54 42.30
C MET A 29 21.21 11.14 41.40
N ALA A 30 21.54 11.37 40.12
CA ALA A 30 20.57 11.29 39.04
C ALA A 30 20.72 9.90 38.38
N PRO A 31 19.63 9.19 38.07
CA PRO A 31 19.72 7.84 37.50
C PRO A 31 20.02 7.87 36.00
N ASP A 32 20.98 7.04 35.57
CA ASP A 32 21.21 6.73 34.15
C ASP A 32 19.94 6.14 33.51
N ALA A 33 19.60 6.62 32.31
CA ALA A 33 18.53 6.05 31.51
C ALA A 33 19.03 4.77 30.79
N PRO A 34 18.24 3.68 30.73
CA PRO A 34 18.71 2.38 30.26
C PRO A 34 18.99 2.36 28.75
N ASN A 35 20.10 1.72 28.40
CA ASN A 35 20.62 1.61 27.04
C ASN A 35 19.76 0.65 26.18
N GLY A 36 18.70 1.17 25.55
CA GLY A 36 17.84 0.41 24.64
C GLY A 36 18.60 -0.22 23.45
N ALA A 37 18.27 -1.48 23.13
CA ALA A 37 18.97 -2.28 22.14
C ALA A 37 19.04 -1.61 20.75
N PRO A 38 20.06 -1.93 19.90
CA PRO A 38 20.21 -1.34 18.57
C PRO A 38 18.96 -1.45 17.68
N ALA A 39 18.14 -2.47 17.89
CA ALA A 39 16.86 -2.67 17.21
C ALA A 39 15.84 -1.56 17.53
N ALA A 40 15.72 -1.17 18.80
CA ALA A 40 14.78 -0.13 19.23
C ALA A 40 15.17 1.25 18.69
N ARG A 41 16.48 1.57 18.69
CA ARG A 41 16.97 2.89 18.25
C ARG A 41 16.82 3.13 16.75
N TYR A 42 16.92 2.13 15.88
CA TYR A 42 16.70 2.36 14.45
C TYR A 42 15.20 2.52 14.13
N GLU A 43 14.31 1.77 14.80
CA GLU A 43 12.87 1.97 14.65
C GLU A 43 12.41 3.33 15.19
N GLN A 44 13.05 3.89 16.23
CA GLN A 44 12.81 5.28 16.66
C GLN A 44 13.10 6.29 15.55
N VAL A 45 14.20 6.14 14.79
CA VAL A 45 14.50 6.99 13.62
C VAL A 45 13.46 6.79 12.51
N LYS A 46 13.04 5.54 12.25
CA LYS A 46 12.00 5.25 11.25
C LYS A 46 10.67 5.89 11.63
N GLN A 47 10.27 5.77 12.90
CA GLN A 47 9.00 6.33 13.38
C GLN A 47 9.02 7.86 13.42
N TYR A 48 10.14 8.49 13.79
CA TYR A 48 10.30 9.94 13.67
C TYR A 48 10.05 10.42 12.24
N ILE A 49 10.71 9.81 11.25
CA ILE A 49 10.56 10.19 9.84
C ILE A 49 9.13 9.91 9.34
N ARG A 50 8.51 8.78 9.71
CA ARG A 50 7.10 8.50 9.37
C ARG A 50 6.16 9.55 9.96
N ASN A 51 6.28 9.86 11.24
CA ASN A 51 5.44 10.86 11.91
C ASN A 51 5.56 12.24 11.23
N THR A 52 6.75 12.66 10.79
CA THR A 52 6.99 13.92 10.08
C THR A 52 6.36 13.94 8.67
N ILE A 53 6.19 12.78 8.02
CA ILE A 53 5.50 12.65 6.74
C ILE A 53 3.99 12.60 6.96
N GLU A 54 3.53 11.78 7.91
CA GLU A 54 2.12 11.60 8.29
C GLU A 54 1.49 12.88 8.85
N SER A 55 2.26 13.73 9.56
CA SER A 55 1.82 15.04 10.02
C SER A 55 1.71 16.09 8.91
N GLY A 56 2.23 15.81 7.72
CA GLY A 56 2.33 16.76 6.61
C GLY A 56 3.41 17.84 6.76
N GLU A 57 4.30 17.73 7.77
CA GLU A 57 5.46 18.60 7.95
C GLU A 57 6.48 18.44 6.80
N ARG A 58 6.56 17.24 6.20
CA ARG A 58 7.28 16.97 4.95
C ARG A 58 6.38 16.25 3.95
N ARG A 59 6.25 16.82 2.76
CA ARG A 59 5.42 16.30 1.65
C ARG A 59 6.28 15.51 0.67
N ALA A 60 5.65 14.78 -0.24
CA ALA A 60 6.35 14.13 -1.35
C ALA A 60 7.23 15.15 -2.12
N GLY A 61 8.47 14.76 -2.42
CA GLY A 61 9.47 15.65 -3.02
C GLY A 61 10.25 16.52 -2.02
N ASP A 62 9.79 16.69 -0.77
CA ASP A 62 10.56 17.45 0.22
C ASP A 62 11.82 16.70 0.67
N ARG A 63 12.90 17.46 0.84
CA ARG A 63 14.13 16.96 1.44
C ARG A 63 13.91 16.71 2.94
N ILE A 64 14.25 15.51 3.42
CA ILE A 64 14.28 15.23 4.87
C ILE A 64 15.56 15.81 5.51
N PRO A 65 15.63 15.97 6.85
CA PRO A 65 16.86 16.37 7.52
C PRO A 65 18.07 15.50 7.13
N SER A 66 19.25 16.10 7.12
CA SER A 66 20.48 15.43 6.70
C SER A 66 20.84 14.29 7.65
N GLU A 67 21.70 13.38 7.17
CA GLU A 67 22.21 12.27 7.98
C GLU A 67 22.95 12.75 9.25
N LEU A 68 23.55 13.94 9.21
CA LEU A 68 24.18 14.58 10.37
C LEU A 68 23.13 15.20 11.30
N ASP A 69 22.16 15.95 10.73
CA ASP A 69 21.08 16.57 11.49
C ASP A 69 20.27 15.53 12.28
N LEU A 70 20.04 14.35 11.68
CA LEU A 70 19.37 13.20 12.33
C LEU A 70 20.22 12.53 13.42
N VAL A 71 21.55 12.54 13.29
CA VAL A 71 22.46 12.07 14.36
C VAL A 71 22.43 13.02 15.55
N GLU A 72 22.48 14.34 15.29
CA GLU A 72 22.49 15.37 16.33
C GLU A 72 21.13 15.49 17.04
N SER A 73 20.03 15.56 16.30
CA SER A 73 18.68 15.75 16.85
C SER A 73 18.13 14.55 17.63
N LEU A 74 18.48 13.32 17.23
CA LEU A 74 17.97 12.09 17.84
C LEU A 74 18.99 11.39 18.75
N GLY A 75 20.25 11.87 18.83
CA GLY A 75 21.29 11.31 19.70
C GLY A 75 21.68 9.86 19.37
N VAL A 76 21.53 9.45 18.10
CA VAL A 76 21.77 8.07 17.64
C VAL A 76 23.03 7.96 16.77
N SER A 77 23.60 6.76 16.66
CA SER A 77 24.78 6.55 15.84
C SER A 77 24.51 6.78 14.34
N ARG A 78 25.53 7.24 13.61
CA ARG A 78 25.49 7.37 12.14
C ARG A 78 25.14 6.07 11.41
N MET A 79 25.50 4.91 11.98
CA MET A 79 25.12 3.60 11.45
C MET A 79 23.62 3.31 11.64
N THR A 80 23.04 3.75 12.76
CA THR A 80 21.60 3.65 13.08
C THR A 80 20.78 4.47 12.08
N VAL A 81 21.16 5.74 11.83
CA VAL A 81 20.51 6.60 10.83
C VAL A 81 20.64 5.99 9.42
N ASN A 82 21.84 5.58 9.00
CA ASN A 82 22.01 4.94 7.69
C ASN A 82 21.23 3.63 7.52
N ARG A 83 20.98 2.88 8.60
CA ARG A 83 20.11 1.70 8.54
C ARG A 83 18.66 2.13 8.32
N ALA A 84 18.14 3.04 9.16
CA ALA A 84 16.77 3.54 9.04
C ALA A 84 16.50 4.15 7.66
N LEU A 85 17.38 5.03 7.16
CA LEU A 85 17.24 5.65 5.84
C LEU A 85 17.27 4.63 4.70
N ARG A 86 18.14 3.60 4.76
CA ARG A 86 18.15 2.52 3.76
C ARG A 86 16.88 1.68 3.80
N GLU A 87 16.40 1.32 4.99
CA GLU A 87 15.14 0.58 5.12
C GLU A 87 13.95 1.39 4.59
N LEU A 88 13.82 2.67 4.95
CA LEU A 88 12.75 3.54 4.42
C LEU A 88 12.88 3.80 2.90
N THR A 89 14.08 3.78 2.35
CA THR A 89 14.30 3.82 0.89
C THR A 89 13.87 2.51 0.23
N ASN A 90 14.17 1.35 0.84
CA ASN A 90 13.75 0.04 0.37
C ASN A 90 12.23 -0.19 0.52
N GLU A 91 11.60 0.41 1.55
CA GLU A 91 10.15 0.49 1.74
C GLU A 91 9.47 1.44 0.73
N GLY A 92 10.24 2.22 -0.04
CA GLY A 92 9.74 3.16 -1.03
C GLY A 92 9.17 4.46 -0.46
N LEU A 93 9.35 4.72 0.84
CA LEU A 93 8.91 5.95 1.51
C LEU A 93 9.88 7.12 1.27
N LEU A 94 11.16 6.81 1.01
CA LEU A 94 12.20 7.80 0.71
C LEU A 94 12.88 7.50 -0.63
N THR A 95 13.42 8.54 -1.26
CA THR A 95 14.30 8.45 -2.43
C THR A 95 15.63 9.12 -2.12
N ARG A 96 16.75 8.41 -2.33
CA ARG A 96 18.11 8.91 -2.08
C ARG A 96 18.77 9.33 -3.41
N VAL A 97 19.12 10.61 -3.51
CA VAL A 97 19.84 11.17 -4.67
C VAL A 97 21.29 11.41 -4.25
N SER A 98 22.22 10.67 -4.87
CA SER A 98 23.64 10.71 -4.51
C SER A 98 24.21 12.14 -4.64
N GLY A 99 24.98 12.58 -3.64
CA GLY A 99 25.53 13.94 -3.57
C GLY A 99 24.53 15.06 -3.23
N VAL A 100 23.22 14.84 -3.40
CA VAL A 100 22.19 15.87 -3.19
C VAL A 100 21.48 15.71 -1.85
N GLY A 101 21.02 14.50 -1.51
CA GLY A 101 20.32 14.25 -0.24
C GLY A 101 19.34 13.07 -0.29
N THR A 102 18.45 13.03 0.70
CA THR A 102 17.33 12.09 0.78
C THR A 102 16.03 12.88 0.83
N PHE A 103 15.02 12.41 0.11
CA PHE A 103 13.74 13.08 -0.11
C PHE A 103 12.60 12.13 0.25
N VAL A 104 11.45 12.69 0.65
CA VAL A 104 10.20 11.92 0.72
C VAL A 104 9.85 11.48 -0.70
N ALA A 105 9.62 10.18 -0.88
CA ALA A 105 9.33 9.63 -2.19
C ALA A 105 7.97 10.11 -2.70
N GLU A 106 7.88 10.36 -4.02
CA GLU A 106 6.61 10.40 -4.72
C GLU A 106 6.04 8.97 -4.76
N SER A 107 5.14 8.67 -3.82
CA SER A 107 4.50 7.37 -3.72
C SER A 107 3.51 7.20 -4.87
N LYS A 108 3.90 6.44 -5.88
CA LYS A 108 2.97 5.95 -6.90
C LYS A 108 2.11 4.85 -6.28
N PRO A 109 0.78 4.87 -6.42
CA PRO A 109 -0.10 3.74 -6.15
C PRO A 109 0.50 2.43 -6.66
N GLN A 110 0.60 1.39 -5.81
CA GLN A 110 1.16 0.09 -6.19
C GLN A 110 0.18 -1.04 -5.92
N SER A 111 -0.39 -1.61 -7.00
CA SER A 111 -1.23 -2.81 -6.93
C SER A 111 -0.38 -4.09 -6.89
N THR A 112 -0.95 -5.16 -6.33
CA THR A 112 -0.34 -6.50 -6.33
C THR A 112 -0.81 -7.31 -7.55
N LEU A 113 0.12 -7.75 -8.41
CA LEU A 113 -0.18 -8.46 -9.66
C LEU A 113 -1.10 -9.70 -9.52
N LEU A 114 -1.00 -10.43 -8.39
CA LEU A 114 -1.80 -11.63 -8.11
C LEU A 114 -3.22 -11.32 -7.61
N MET A 115 -3.44 -10.12 -7.06
CA MET A 115 -4.71 -9.66 -6.51
C MET A 115 -4.88 -8.19 -6.89
N ILE A 116 -5.12 -7.94 -8.17
CA ILE A 116 -5.39 -6.59 -8.68
C ILE A 116 -6.80 -6.21 -8.21
N ALA A 117 -6.81 -5.44 -7.13
CA ALA A 117 -7.99 -4.88 -6.49
C ALA A 117 -8.67 -3.84 -7.40
N HIS A 118 -9.87 -3.42 -7.03
CA HIS A 118 -10.52 -2.29 -7.71
C HIS A 118 -9.73 -1.02 -7.40
N ILE A 119 -9.33 -0.27 -8.43
CA ILE A 119 -8.51 0.95 -8.26
C ILE A 119 -9.15 1.96 -7.29
N GLY A 120 -10.49 2.00 -7.24
CA GLY A 120 -11.25 2.83 -6.32
C GLY A 120 -11.03 2.48 -4.85
N ASP A 121 -10.86 1.20 -4.52
CA ASP A 121 -10.58 0.75 -3.15
C ASP A 121 -9.14 1.07 -2.76
N GLU A 122 -8.20 0.94 -3.71
CA GLU A 122 -6.82 1.36 -3.49
C GLU A 122 -6.73 2.87 -3.20
N ILE A 123 -7.42 3.70 -3.99
CA ILE A 123 -7.49 5.15 -3.80
C ILE A 123 -8.11 5.50 -2.44
N ARG A 124 -9.28 4.93 -2.13
CA ARG A 124 -9.98 5.15 -0.84
C ARG A 124 -9.15 4.69 0.37
N SER A 125 -8.44 3.56 0.27
CA SER A 125 -7.62 3.03 1.37
C SER A 125 -6.44 3.94 1.75
N ARG A 126 -6.00 4.80 0.83
CA ARG A 126 -5.00 5.87 1.06
C ARG A 126 -5.62 7.18 1.56
N GLY A 127 -6.94 7.24 1.76
CA GLY A 127 -7.65 8.45 2.18
C GLY A 127 -7.88 9.47 1.06
N HIS A 128 -7.69 9.10 -0.21
CA HIS A 128 -7.88 9.98 -1.36
C HIS A 128 -9.31 9.89 -1.92
N GLU A 129 -9.74 10.95 -2.63
CA GLU A 129 -11.03 10.99 -3.31
C GLU A 129 -10.96 10.16 -4.60
N TYR A 130 -11.81 9.15 -4.70
CA TYR A 130 -12.02 8.39 -5.93
C TYR A 130 -13.26 8.89 -6.68
N SER A 131 -13.07 9.26 -7.95
CA SER A 131 -14.18 9.52 -8.88
C SER A 131 -14.04 8.71 -10.17
N TYR A 132 -15.16 8.56 -10.88
CA TYR A 132 -15.31 7.68 -12.04
C TYR A 132 -16.09 8.42 -13.13
N GLN A 133 -15.60 8.36 -14.36
CA GLN A 133 -16.19 9.02 -15.51
C GLN A 133 -16.39 8.01 -16.64
N THR A 134 -17.65 7.69 -16.93
CA THR A 134 -18.03 6.94 -18.12
C THR A 134 -17.72 7.75 -19.39
N VAL A 135 -17.11 7.10 -20.38
CA VAL A 135 -16.83 7.65 -21.72
C VAL A 135 -17.73 6.98 -22.76
N LEU A 136 -17.91 5.66 -22.65
CA LEU A 136 -18.72 4.85 -23.56
C LEU A 136 -19.40 3.72 -22.78
N VAL A 137 -20.65 3.42 -23.12
CA VAL A 137 -21.36 2.17 -22.77
C VAL A 137 -22.21 1.80 -23.98
N GLN A 138 -21.96 0.65 -24.60
CA GLN A 138 -22.76 0.18 -25.73
C GLN A 138 -22.78 -1.35 -25.86
N ARG A 139 -23.68 -1.85 -26.71
CA ARG A 139 -23.63 -3.22 -27.23
C ARG A 139 -23.17 -3.16 -28.67
N GLU A 140 -22.15 -3.93 -29.01
CA GLU A 140 -21.56 -3.95 -30.36
C GLU A 140 -21.25 -5.37 -30.83
N VAL A 141 -20.88 -5.51 -32.10
CA VAL A 141 -20.31 -6.76 -32.63
C VAL A 141 -18.87 -6.84 -32.17
N ALA A 142 -18.48 -7.96 -31.56
CA ALA A 142 -17.14 -8.16 -31.02
C ALA A 142 -16.07 -7.98 -32.11
N PRO A 143 -15.10 -7.06 -31.91
CA PRO A 143 -13.91 -6.99 -32.74
C PRO A 143 -13.15 -8.33 -32.71
N VAL A 144 -12.46 -8.70 -33.80
CA VAL A 144 -11.79 -10.01 -33.94
C VAL A 144 -10.88 -10.35 -32.75
N HIS A 145 -10.15 -9.36 -32.23
CA HIS A 145 -9.27 -9.57 -31.06
C HIS A 145 -10.06 -9.83 -29.77
N VAL A 146 -11.24 -9.22 -29.59
CA VAL A 146 -12.17 -9.48 -28.48
C VAL A 146 -12.84 -10.84 -28.62
N SER A 147 -13.30 -11.21 -29.82
CA SER A 147 -13.80 -12.56 -30.09
C SER A 147 -12.78 -13.63 -29.71
N ASN A 148 -11.52 -13.46 -30.13
CA ASN A 148 -10.43 -14.36 -29.79
C ASN A 148 -10.12 -14.35 -28.28
N ALA A 149 -10.10 -13.18 -27.63
CA ALA A 149 -9.82 -13.05 -26.20
C ALA A 149 -10.90 -13.72 -25.32
N LEU A 150 -12.18 -13.65 -25.74
CA LEU A 150 -13.35 -14.20 -25.04
C LEU A 150 -13.76 -15.60 -25.52
N GLY A 151 -13.13 -16.15 -26.56
CA GLY A 151 -13.53 -17.44 -27.15
C GLY A 151 -14.91 -17.42 -27.82
N LEU A 152 -15.34 -16.26 -28.33
CA LEU A 152 -16.64 -16.08 -28.96
C LEU A 152 -16.59 -16.32 -30.49
N PRO A 153 -17.68 -16.81 -31.10
CA PRO A 153 -17.80 -16.85 -32.56
C PRO A 153 -17.62 -15.47 -33.20
N LEU A 154 -17.12 -15.43 -34.44
CA LEU A 154 -17.10 -14.20 -35.24
C LEU A 154 -18.54 -13.67 -35.44
N GLY A 155 -18.73 -12.37 -35.26
CA GLY A 155 -20.05 -11.73 -35.34
C GLY A 155 -20.88 -11.81 -34.04
N ALA A 156 -20.40 -12.47 -32.99
CA ALA A 156 -21.06 -12.45 -31.68
C ALA A 156 -21.10 -11.02 -31.10
N SER A 157 -22.14 -10.68 -30.35
CA SER A 157 -22.25 -9.37 -29.69
C SER A 157 -21.58 -9.36 -28.31
N VAL A 158 -20.96 -8.24 -27.95
CA VAL A 158 -20.42 -7.94 -26.62
C VAL A 158 -21.02 -6.65 -26.06
N PHE A 159 -20.99 -6.51 -24.74
CA PHE A 159 -21.09 -5.18 -24.12
C PHE A 159 -19.71 -4.56 -24.03
N HIS A 160 -19.61 -3.27 -24.33
CA HIS A 160 -18.38 -2.50 -24.35
C HIS A 160 -18.52 -1.26 -23.46
N VAL A 161 -17.56 -1.05 -22.57
CA VAL A 161 -17.49 0.10 -21.65
C VAL A 161 -16.10 0.70 -21.71
N ILE A 162 -16.04 2.03 -21.88
CA ILE A 162 -14.81 2.80 -21.68
C ILE A 162 -15.05 3.79 -20.56
N CYS A 163 -14.13 3.88 -19.60
CA CYS A 163 -14.24 4.77 -18.46
C CYS A 163 -12.88 5.22 -17.90
N VAL A 164 -12.86 6.39 -17.27
CA VAL A 164 -11.68 6.99 -16.65
C VAL A 164 -11.87 7.00 -15.14
N HIS A 165 -10.89 6.41 -14.44
CA HIS A 165 -10.78 6.43 -12.99
C HIS A 165 -9.89 7.59 -12.56
N ARG A 166 -10.31 8.33 -11.54
CA ARG A 166 -9.65 9.54 -11.07
C ARG A 166 -9.33 9.46 -9.58
N GLU A 167 -8.15 9.96 -9.22
CA GLU A 167 -7.66 10.13 -7.85
C GLU A 167 -7.51 11.64 -7.60
N ASN A 168 -8.26 12.20 -6.65
CA ASN A 168 -8.33 13.64 -6.37
C ASN A 168 -8.59 14.48 -7.65
N GLY A 169 -9.43 13.97 -8.54
CA GLY A 169 -9.78 14.58 -9.84
C GLY A 169 -8.80 14.29 -10.99
N LEU A 170 -7.57 13.83 -10.72
CA LEU A 170 -6.55 13.50 -11.72
C LEU A 170 -6.82 12.12 -12.35
N PRO A 171 -6.82 11.94 -13.69
CA PRO A 171 -6.93 10.61 -14.30
C PRO A 171 -5.75 9.72 -13.93
N VAL A 172 -6.01 8.50 -13.45
CA VAL A 172 -4.95 7.53 -13.06
C VAL A 172 -5.05 6.18 -13.76
N GLN A 173 -6.21 5.87 -14.35
CA GLN A 173 -6.42 4.66 -15.15
C GLN A 173 -7.54 4.93 -16.18
N LEU A 174 -7.31 4.52 -17.42
CA LEU A 174 -8.36 4.33 -18.42
C LEU A 174 -8.67 2.83 -18.48
N GLU A 175 -9.94 2.47 -18.35
CA GLU A 175 -10.44 1.10 -18.53
C GLU A 175 -11.20 1.01 -19.86
N ASP A 176 -10.86 0.01 -20.67
CA ASP A 176 -11.53 -0.39 -21.91
C ASP A 176 -11.95 -1.86 -21.73
N ARG A 177 -13.23 -2.12 -21.49
CA ARG A 177 -13.78 -3.42 -21.09
C ARG A 177 -14.80 -3.95 -22.07
N TYR A 178 -14.63 -5.22 -22.44
CA TYR A 178 -15.63 -6.04 -23.10
C TYR A 178 -16.18 -7.10 -22.14
N VAL A 179 -17.49 -7.37 -22.22
CA VAL A 179 -18.21 -8.35 -21.40
C VAL A 179 -19.07 -9.24 -22.29
N ASN A 180 -19.09 -10.53 -21.96
CA ASN A 180 -19.93 -11.54 -22.62
C ASN A 180 -21.40 -11.44 -22.14
N PRO A 181 -22.35 -11.01 -22.99
CA PRO A 181 -23.75 -10.83 -22.61
C PRO A 181 -24.47 -12.14 -22.24
N ALA A 182 -23.93 -13.29 -22.64
CA ALA A 182 -24.50 -14.59 -22.29
C ALA A 182 -24.23 -14.99 -20.81
N ILE A 183 -23.30 -14.32 -20.13
CA ILE A 183 -22.94 -14.59 -18.73
C ILE A 183 -23.44 -13.48 -17.80
N ALA A 184 -23.34 -12.21 -18.23
CA ALA A 184 -23.82 -11.06 -17.47
C ALA A 184 -24.81 -10.25 -18.33
N PRO A 185 -26.04 -10.73 -18.55
CA PRO A 185 -27.00 -10.12 -19.48
C PRO A 185 -27.41 -8.70 -19.06
N ASP A 186 -27.60 -8.47 -17.76
CA ASP A 186 -28.08 -7.20 -17.21
C ASP A 186 -26.96 -6.16 -17.02
N PHE A 187 -25.72 -6.49 -17.44
CA PHE A 187 -24.53 -5.65 -17.24
C PHE A 187 -24.68 -4.24 -17.84
N ILE A 188 -25.28 -4.13 -19.03
CA ILE A 188 -25.46 -2.84 -19.71
C ILE A 188 -26.55 -1.96 -19.07
N GLU A 189 -27.41 -2.54 -18.22
CA GLU A 189 -28.51 -1.84 -17.54
C GLU A 189 -28.07 -1.24 -16.19
N GLN A 190 -26.83 -1.49 -15.77
CA GLN A 190 -26.31 -1.03 -14.49
C GLN A 190 -25.93 0.45 -14.50
N ASP A 191 -26.24 1.15 -13.40
CA ASP A 191 -25.70 2.49 -13.16
C ASP A 191 -24.24 2.39 -12.72
N PHE A 192 -23.32 2.53 -13.70
CA PHE A 192 -21.88 2.52 -13.43
C PHE A 192 -21.39 3.71 -12.59
N ALA A 193 -22.20 4.75 -12.37
CA ALA A 193 -21.90 5.81 -11.40
C ALA A 193 -22.12 5.36 -9.94
N ALA A 194 -23.00 4.38 -9.71
CA ALA A 194 -23.23 3.76 -8.41
C ALA A 194 -22.36 2.52 -8.15
N VAL A 195 -22.29 1.57 -9.10
CA VAL A 195 -21.57 0.29 -8.97
C VAL A 195 -20.61 0.13 -10.13
N ARG A 196 -19.30 -0.03 -9.89
CA ARG A 196 -18.32 -0.05 -11.00
C ARG A 196 -18.44 -1.33 -11.85
N PRO A 197 -18.07 -1.29 -13.15
CA PRO A 197 -18.14 -2.45 -14.04
C PRO A 197 -17.50 -3.72 -13.46
N SER A 198 -16.34 -3.58 -12.83
CA SER A 198 -15.64 -4.68 -12.16
C SER A 198 -16.33 -5.13 -10.87
N GLU A 199 -16.84 -4.21 -10.04
CA GLU A 199 -17.55 -4.52 -8.79
C GLU A 199 -18.82 -5.33 -9.05
N TYR A 200 -19.64 -4.91 -10.04
CA TYR A 200 -20.85 -5.63 -10.45
C TYR A 200 -20.51 -7.05 -10.95
N LEU A 201 -19.52 -7.19 -11.85
CA LEU A 201 -19.13 -8.49 -12.38
C LEU A 201 -18.64 -9.45 -11.28
N PHE A 202 -17.93 -8.93 -10.27
CA PHE A 202 -17.52 -9.72 -9.10
C PHE A 202 -18.71 -10.12 -8.20
N SER A 203 -19.77 -9.33 -8.13
CA SER A 203 -20.97 -9.67 -7.35
C SER A 203 -21.90 -10.68 -8.01
N VAL A 204 -21.97 -10.70 -9.36
CA VAL A 204 -22.90 -11.58 -10.10
C VAL A 204 -22.23 -12.78 -10.77
N VAL A 205 -20.91 -12.76 -10.97
CA VAL A 205 -20.16 -13.86 -11.59
C VAL A 205 -19.00 -14.31 -10.69
N PRO A 206 -19.01 -15.56 -10.17
CA PRO A 206 -17.86 -16.09 -9.44
C PRO A 206 -16.67 -16.26 -10.37
N ALA A 207 -15.65 -15.42 -10.22
CA ALA A 207 -14.38 -15.55 -10.93
C ALA A 207 -13.63 -16.80 -10.44
N HIS A 208 -13.35 -17.73 -11.36
CA HIS A 208 -12.58 -18.94 -11.07
C HIS A 208 -11.13 -18.79 -11.50
N ASP A 209 -10.91 -18.25 -12.70
CA ASP A 209 -9.58 -18.00 -13.25
C ASP A 209 -9.43 -16.52 -13.63
N VAL A 210 -8.24 -15.96 -13.39
CA VAL A 210 -7.86 -14.60 -13.78
C VAL A 210 -6.46 -14.65 -14.39
N GLU A 211 -6.30 -14.01 -15.54
CA GLU A 211 -5.01 -13.82 -16.20
C GLU A 211 -4.71 -12.32 -16.28
N HIS A 212 -3.46 -11.96 -16.00
CA HIS A 212 -2.93 -10.62 -16.16
C HIS A 212 -1.71 -10.65 -17.08
N VAL A 213 -1.79 -9.96 -18.22
CA VAL A 213 -0.66 -9.67 -19.11
C VAL A 213 -0.31 -8.20 -18.94
N VAL A 214 0.98 -7.90 -18.84
CA VAL A 214 1.48 -6.55 -18.52
C VAL A 214 2.51 -6.13 -19.54
N ASP A 215 2.24 -5.02 -20.21
CA ASP A 215 3.09 -4.41 -21.23
C ASP A 215 3.44 -2.96 -20.85
N ALA A 216 4.51 -2.43 -21.42
CA ALA A 216 4.85 -1.02 -21.37
C ALA A 216 4.85 -0.43 -22.79
N GLY A 217 4.28 0.76 -22.97
CA GLY A 217 4.17 1.40 -24.29
C GLY A 217 3.79 2.87 -24.19
N LEU A 218 3.75 3.54 -25.33
CA LEU A 218 3.19 4.89 -25.43
C LEU A 218 1.65 4.81 -25.56
N PRO A 219 0.91 5.78 -25.01
CA PRO A 219 -0.54 5.85 -25.17
C PRO A 219 -0.91 6.11 -26.64
N SER A 220 -2.08 5.62 -27.05
CA SER A 220 -2.73 6.16 -28.26
C SER A 220 -3.14 7.62 -28.04
N ARG A 221 -3.40 8.37 -29.11
CA ARG A 221 -3.83 9.77 -29.00
C ARG A 221 -5.10 9.93 -28.13
N ALA A 222 -6.08 9.04 -28.32
CA ALA A 222 -7.32 9.06 -27.53
C ALA A 222 -7.07 8.70 -26.06
N GLU A 223 -6.16 7.76 -25.79
CA GLU A 223 -5.72 7.44 -24.42
C GLU A 223 -5.06 8.64 -23.75
N ALA A 224 -4.16 9.35 -24.45
CA ALA A 224 -3.47 10.52 -23.93
C ALA A 224 -4.43 11.70 -23.63
N GLU A 225 -5.40 11.94 -24.52
CA GLU A 225 -6.43 12.96 -24.34
C GLU A 225 -7.35 12.64 -23.13
N LEU A 226 -7.79 11.38 -22.96
CA LEU A 226 -8.61 10.95 -21.82
C LEU A 226 -7.85 10.92 -20.49
N LEU A 227 -6.58 10.50 -20.50
CA LEU A 227 -5.71 10.45 -19.33
C LEU A 227 -5.09 11.80 -18.98
N GLN A 228 -5.21 12.82 -19.83
CA GLN A 228 -4.62 14.14 -19.62
C GLN A 228 -3.10 14.04 -19.37
N ILE A 229 -2.40 13.42 -20.33
CA ILE A 229 -0.94 13.17 -20.34
C ILE A 229 -0.32 13.60 -21.67
N ALA A 230 1.00 13.73 -21.70
CA ALA A 230 1.73 13.93 -22.95
C ALA A 230 1.71 12.64 -23.80
N PRO A 231 1.64 12.72 -25.15
CA PRO A 231 1.74 11.54 -26.03
C PRO A 231 3.03 10.71 -25.83
N GLU A 232 4.10 11.35 -25.35
CA GLU A 232 5.39 10.75 -25.07
C GLU A 232 5.50 10.15 -23.66
N GLU A 233 4.48 10.32 -22.80
CA GLU A 233 4.52 9.77 -21.44
C GLU A 233 4.35 8.24 -21.47
N PRO A 234 5.33 7.45 -20.97
CA PRO A 234 5.21 6.00 -20.99
C PRO A 234 4.06 5.52 -20.09
N CYS A 235 3.25 4.61 -20.61
CA CYS A 235 2.15 3.98 -19.89
C CYS A 235 2.43 2.51 -19.60
N LEU A 236 1.90 2.03 -18.47
CA LEU A 236 1.76 0.60 -18.19
C LEU A 236 0.39 0.16 -18.71
N THR A 237 0.37 -0.84 -19.58
CA THR A 237 -0.86 -1.49 -20.04
C THR A 237 -1.01 -2.81 -19.31
N LEU A 238 -2.18 -3.02 -18.69
CA LEU A 238 -2.58 -4.28 -18.07
C LEU A 238 -3.76 -4.84 -18.88
N MET A 239 -3.59 -6.00 -19.48
CA MET A 239 -4.70 -6.77 -20.04
C MET A 239 -5.14 -7.81 -19.01
N ARG A 240 -6.43 -7.83 -18.68
CA ARG A 240 -7.06 -8.78 -17.77
C ARG A 240 -8.10 -9.59 -18.50
N ARG A 241 -7.98 -10.91 -18.44
CA ARG A 241 -9.07 -11.84 -18.75
C ARG A 241 -9.57 -12.48 -17.47
N THR A 242 -10.86 -12.78 -17.41
CA THR A 242 -11.47 -13.43 -16.24
C THR A 242 -12.50 -14.44 -16.72
N TRP A 243 -12.41 -15.66 -16.20
CA TRP A 243 -13.25 -16.79 -16.56
C TRP A 243 -14.08 -17.25 -15.37
N THR A 244 -15.24 -17.84 -15.66
CA THR A 244 -16.06 -18.60 -14.73
C THR A 244 -16.27 -19.98 -15.32
N SER A 245 -15.96 -21.04 -14.57
CA SER A 245 -16.08 -22.43 -15.03
C SER A 245 -15.51 -22.70 -16.44
N GLY A 246 -14.35 -22.10 -16.76
CA GLY A 246 -13.68 -22.22 -18.07
C GLY A 246 -14.22 -21.33 -19.20
N VAL A 247 -15.29 -20.55 -18.99
CA VAL A 247 -15.85 -19.63 -20.00
C VAL A 247 -15.43 -18.20 -19.70
N ALA A 248 -14.95 -17.46 -20.71
CA ALA A 248 -14.50 -16.08 -20.53
C ALA A 248 -15.70 -15.14 -20.33
N VAL A 249 -15.66 -14.40 -19.23
CA VAL A 249 -16.70 -13.46 -18.79
C VAL A 249 -16.41 -12.07 -19.33
N THR A 250 -15.15 -11.64 -19.19
CA THR A 250 -14.73 -10.27 -19.52
C THR A 250 -13.26 -10.23 -19.92
N PHE A 251 -12.97 -9.32 -20.85
CA PHE A 251 -11.64 -8.92 -21.28
C PHE A 251 -11.55 -7.41 -21.09
N ALA A 252 -10.59 -6.95 -20.31
CA ALA A 252 -10.38 -5.54 -20.03
C ALA A 252 -8.93 -5.15 -20.26
N ARG A 253 -8.71 -4.01 -20.94
CA ARG A 253 -7.43 -3.34 -21.07
C ARG A 253 -7.45 -2.10 -20.20
N PHE A 254 -6.49 -2.02 -19.28
CA PHE A 254 -6.27 -0.87 -18.43
C PHE A 254 -5.00 -0.15 -18.87
N VAL A 255 -5.07 1.15 -19.08
CA VAL A 255 -3.92 2.00 -19.42
C VAL A 255 -3.67 2.96 -18.26
N HIS A 256 -2.47 2.88 -17.68
CA HIS A 256 -2.04 3.69 -16.55
C HIS A 256 -0.85 4.57 -16.93
N PRO A 257 -0.90 5.90 -16.70
CA PRO A 257 0.27 6.75 -16.83
C PRO A 257 1.41 6.26 -15.93
N GLY A 258 2.59 6.06 -16.50
CA GLY A 258 3.76 5.57 -15.76
C GLY A 258 4.25 6.53 -14.68
N SER A 259 3.85 7.81 -14.72
CA SER A 259 4.05 8.76 -13.61
C SER A 259 3.09 8.53 -12.44
N ARG A 260 1.88 7.99 -12.67
CA ARG A 260 0.76 7.95 -11.69
C ARG A 260 0.48 6.57 -11.12
N TYR A 261 1.15 5.52 -11.58
CA TYR A 261 0.89 4.15 -11.16
C TYR A 261 2.15 3.27 -11.15
N ARG A 262 2.12 2.22 -10.35
CA ARG A 262 3.12 1.16 -10.27
C ARG A 262 2.39 -0.17 -10.11
N LEU A 263 2.98 -1.24 -10.63
CA LEU A 263 2.52 -2.61 -10.42
C LEU A 263 3.68 -3.42 -9.84
N GLY A 264 3.44 -4.20 -8.79
CA GLY A 264 4.49 -5.00 -8.19
C GLY A 264 3.99 -5.92 -7.09
N CYS A 265 4.50 -7.15 -7.04
CA CYS A 265 4.17 -8.13 -6.02
C CYS A 265 5.33 -8.34 -5.04
N ARG A 266 4.99 -8.73 -3.81
CA ARG A 266 5.94 -9.25 -2.82
C ARG A 266 5.37 -10.56 -2.29
N PHE A 267 6.12 -11.64 -2.45
CA PHE A 267 5.76 -12.97 -1.94
C PHE A 267 6.94 -13.54 -1.15
N ALA A 268 6.65 -14.42 -0.20
CA ALA A 268 7.68 -15.23 0.45
C ALA A 268 8.10 -16.34 -0.52
N THR A 269 9.39 -16.42 -0.83
CA THR A 269 9.94 -17.58 -1.56
C THR A 269 10.02 -18.76 -0.60
N ASP A 270 9.21 -19.79 -0.79
CA ASP A 270 9.33 -21.01 -0.01
C ASP A 270 10.64 -21.72 -0.38
N THR A 271 11.58 -21.78 0.56
CA THR A 271 12.91 -22.38 0.35
C THR A 271 12.89 -23.92 0.42
N SER A 272 11.74 -24.55 0.67
CA SER A 272 11.63 -26.00 0.87
C SER A 272 11.74 -26.86 -0.40
N GLN A 273 11.68 -26.28 -1.61
CA GLN A 273 11.72 -27.03 -2.89
C GLN A 273 13.10 -27.08 -3.60
N ARG A 274 14.21 -26.81 -2.90
CA ARG A 274 15.58 -26.89 -3.49
C ARG A 274 16.35 -28.19 -3.22
N GLN A 275 15.68 -29.27 -2.81
CA GLN A 275 16.26 -30.61 -2.79
C GLN A 275 15.28 -31.61 -3.42
N GLY A 276 15.64 -32.07 -4.62
CA GLY A 276 14.96 -33.07 -5.45
C GLY A 276 15.85 -33.37 -6.65
#